data_AF-A0A1I7K0V8-F1
#
_entry.id   AF-A0A1I7K0V8-F1
#
_cell.length_a   1.000
_cell.length_b   1.000
_cell.length_c   1.000
_cell.angle_alpha   90.00
_cell.angle_beta   90.00
_cell.angle_gamma   90.00
#
_symmetry.space_group_name_H-M   'P 1'
#
loop_
_entity.id
_entity.type
_entity.pdbx_description
1 polymer ?
#
loop_
_entity_poly.entity_id
_entity_poly.type
_entity_poly.pdbx_seq_one_letter_code
_entity_poly.pdbx_strand_id
1 'polypeptide(L)' 'MTALHSRTKKTVSVTVSPELYEQAKQLGLNFSAILTQALIAELKSAAAEQWKRENREGLEELNRITREHGLLSDQYRTF' A
#
# COMPACT_ATOMS: atom_id res chain seq x y z
N MET A 1 9.13 -16.76 16.04
CA MET A 1 9.42 -16.26 14.67
C MET A 1 8.85 -17.26 13.67
N THR A 2 7.57 -17.15 13.33
CA THR A 2 6.90 -18.13 12.47
C THR A 2 6.68 -17.51 11.10
N ALA A 3 7.61 -17.75 10.17
CA ALA A 3 7.41 -17.41 8.77
C ALA A 3 6.32 -18.36 8.22
N LEU A 4 5.07 -17.88 8.14
CA LEU A 4 4.01 -18.56 7.42
C LEU A 4 4.33 -18.53 5.91
N HIS A 5 5.12 -19.48 5.45
CA HIS A 5 5.24 -19.79 4.03
C HIS A 5 4.10 -20.74 3.62
N SER A 6 2.85 -20.31 3.75
CA SER A 6 1.76 -20.98 3.03
C SER A 6 1.71 -20.41 1.63
N ARG A 7 2.50 -20.98 0.72
CA ARG A 7 2.45 -20.71 -0.73
C ARG A 7 1.18 -21.32 -1.37
N THR A 8 0.08 -21.40 -0.62
CA THR A 8 -1.21 -21.91 -1.07
C THR A 8 -2.01 -20.73 -1.61
N LYS A 9 -2.03 -20.57 -2.94
CA LYS A 9 -2.98 -19.66 -3.57
C LYS A 9 -4.38 -20.13 -3.22
N LYS A 10 -5.22 -19.22 -2.71
CA LYS A 10 -6.63 -19.51 -2.48
C LYS A 10 -7.43 -19.01 -3.67
N THR A 11 -8.17 -19.90 -4.30
CA THR A 11 -9.13 -19.52 -5.34
C THR A 11 -10.31 -18.82 -4.68
N VAL A 12 -10.68 -17.65 -5.20
CA VAL A 12 -11.81 -16.85 -4.74
C VAL A 12 -12.71 -16.60 -5.94
N SER A 13 -14.02 -16.83 -5.77
CA SER A 13 -15.01 -16.44 -6.77
C SER A 13 -15.35 -14.96 -6.59
N VAL A 14 -15.33 -14.21 -7.68
CA VAL A 14 -15.66 -12.78 -7.69
C VAL A 14 -16.74 -12.52 -8.73
N THR A 15 -17.69 -11.66 -8.39
CA THR A 15 -18.76 -11.23 -9.29
C THR A 15 -18.36 -9.91 -9.93
N VAL A 16 -18.39 -9.85 -11.26
CA VAL A 16 -18.10 -8.65 -12.05
C VAL A 16 -19.22 -8.41 -13.07
N SER A 17 -19.34 -7.20 -13.60
CA SER A 17 -20.34 -6.94 -14.64
C SER A 17 -20.02 -7.76 -15.91
N PRO A 18 -21.04 -8.33 -16.58
CA PRO A 18 -20.83 -9.13 -17.79
C PRO A 18 -20.11 -8.36 -18.90
N GLU A 19 -20.45 -7.08 -19.07
CA GLU A 19 -19.83 -6.19 -20.06
C GLU A 19 -18.34 -6.01 -19.83
N LEU A 20 -17.93 -5.80 -18.57
CA LEU A 20 -16.53 -5.66 -18.19
C LEU A 20 -15.77 -6.97 -18.39
N TYR A 21 -16.39 -8.09 -18.05
CA TYR A 21 -15.80 -9.41 -18.26
C TYR A 21 -15.53 -9.68 -19.75
N GLU A 22 -16.50 -9.42 -20.61
CA GLU A 22 -16.35 -9.63 -22.06
C GLU A 22 -15.28 -8.70 -22.66
N GLN A 23 -15.26 -7.43 -22.27
CA GLN A 23 -14.22 -6.49 -22.73
C GLN A 23 -12.82 -6.94 -22.31
N ALA A 24 -12.64 -7.33 -21.04
CA ALA A 24 -11.35 -7.78 -20.54
C ALA A 24 -10.92 -9.12 -21.17
N LYS A 25 -11.87 -10.01 -21.47
CA LYS A 25 -11.62 -11.26 -22.19
C LYS A 25 -11.19 -11.02 -23.64
N GLN A 26 -11.84 -10.09 -24.35
CA GLN A 26 -11.48 -9.70 -25.71
C GLN A 26 -10.05 -9.15 -25.79
N LEU A 27 -9.62 -8.44 -24.75
CA LEU A 27 -8.28 -7.89 -24.60
C LEU A 27 -7.24 -8.90 -24.06
N GLY A 28 -7.65 -10.14 -23.77
CA GLY A 28 -6.74 -11.18 -23.25
C GLY A 28 -6.19 -10.89 -21.86
N LEU A 29 -6.92 -10.13 -21.04
CA LEU A 29 -6.45 -9.72 -19.72
C LEU A 29 -6.44 -10.87 -18.71
N ASN A 30 -5.41 -10.92 -17.88
CA ASN A 30 -5.32 -11.90 -16.79
C ASN A 30 -5.98 -11.35 -15.52
N PHE A 31 -7.26 -11.68 -15.31
CA PHE A 31 -8.05 -11.24 -14.15
C PHE A 31 -7.38 -11.56 -12.81
N SER A 32 -6.76 -12.74 -12.67
CA SER A 32 -6.11 -13.13 -11.43
C SER A 32 -4.91 -12.20 -11.12
N ALA A 33 -4.11 -11.87 -12.13
CA ALA A 33 -3.00 -10.94 -11.98
C ALA A 33 -3.49 -9.53 -11.63
N ILE A 34 -4.50 -9.03 -12.34
CA ILE A 34 -5.08 -7.69 -12.11
C ILE A 34 -5.66 -7.59 -10.70
N LEU A 35 -6.49 -8.56 -10.30
CA LEU A 35 -7.09 -8.58 -8.97
C LEU A 35 -6.02 -8.64 -7.87
N THR A 36 -4.98 -9.45 -8.08
CA THR A 36 -3.86 -9.55 -7.13
C THR A 36 -3.15 -8.20 -6.98
N GLN A 37 -2.84 -7.52 -8.09
CA GLN A 37 -2.18 -6.21 -8.06
C GLN A 37 -3.05 -5.15 -7.39
N ALA A 38 -4.34 -5.09 -7.72
CA ALA A 38 -5.29 -4.17 -7.12
C ALA A 38 -5.40 -4.39 -5.60
N LEU A 39 -5.53 -5.64 -5.15
CA LEU A 39 -5.59 -5.97 -3.73
C LEU A 39 -4.30 -5.59 -2.99
N ILE A 40 -3.13 -5.81 -3.58
CA ILE A 40 -1.85 -5.39 -2.98
C ILE A 40 -1.81 -3.87 -2.83
N ALA A 41 -2.25 -3.12 -3.84
CA ALA A 41 -2.25 -1.66 -3.80
C ALA A 41 -3.20 -1.14 -2.71
N GLU A 42 -4.43 -1.65 -2.64
CA GLU A 42 -5.42 -1.27 -1.65
C GLU A 42 -4.96 -1.61 -0.22
N LEU A 43 -4.42 -2.81 0.00
CA LEU A 43 -3.90 -3.21 1.31
C LEU A 43 -2.72 -2.34 1.76
N LYS A 44 -1.82 -1.99 0.84
CA LYS A 44 -0.70 -1.08 1.15
C LYS A 44 -1.21 0.31 1.52
N SER A 45 -2.18 0.83 0.78
CA SER A 45 -2.80 2.13 1.05
C SER A 45 -3.46 2.14 2.43
N ALA A 46 -4.30 1.13 2.72
CA ALA A 46 -4.97 0.99 4.00
C ALA A 46 -3.98 0.85 5.16
N ALA A 47 -2.92 0.06 5.00
CA ALA A 47 -1.87 -0.09 6.00
C ALA A 47 -1.09 1.21 6.23
N ALA A 48 -0.76 1.96 5.17
CA ALA A 48 -0.09 3.24 5.29
C ALA A 48 -0.95 4.27 6.03
N GLU A 49 -2.25 4.33 5.73
CA GLU A 49 -3.18 5.22 6.43
C GLU A 49 -3.37 4.83 7.90
N GLN A 50 -3.45 3.54 8.20
CA GLN A 50 -3.49 3.06 9.59
C GLN A 50 -2.21 3.46 10.33
N TRP A 51 -1.04 3.23 9.73
CA TRP A 51 0.24 3.59 10.33
C TRP A 51 0.34 5.09 10.60
N LYS A 52 -0.08 5.94 9.65
CA LYS A 52 -0.12 7.39 9.84
C LYS A 52 -1.00 7.79 11.02
N ARG A 53 -2.17 7.16 11.18
CA ARG A 53 -3.07 7.44 12.31
C ARG A 53 -2.41 7.06 13.64
N GLU A 54 -1.82 5.88 13.71
CA GLU A 54 -1.15 5.38 14.91
C GLU A 54 0.07 6.21 15.30
N ASN A 55 0.81 6.72 14.32
CA ASN A 55 2.05 7.47 14.54
C ASN A 55 1.86 8.99 14.51
N ARG A 56 0.61 9.47 14.45
CA ARG A 56 0.31 10.89 14.29
C ARG A 56 0.93 11.75 15.39
N GLU A 57 0.81 11.35 16.65
CA GLU A 57 1.37 12.11 17.78
C GLU A 57 2.91 12.20 17.71
N GLY A 58 3.58 11.09 17.36
CA GLY A 58 5.03 11.08 17.17
C GLY A 58 5.47 11.94 16.00
N LEU A 59 4.70 11.94 14.90
CA LEU A 59 4.96 12.81 13.74
C LEU A 59 4.75 14.29 14.08
N GLU A 60 3.70 14.62 14.85
CA GLU A 60 3.45 15.99 15.32
C GLU A 60 4.57 16.50 16.21
N GLU A 61 5.07 15.66 17.13
CA GLU A 61 6.20 16.00 18.00
C GLU A 61 7.51 16.17 17.21
N LEU A 62 7.78 15.27 16.25
CA LEU A 62 8.93 15.40 15.37
C LEU A 62 8.88 16.70 14.55
N ASN A 63 7.69 17.07 14.07
CA ASN A 63 7.47 18.33 13.38
C ASN A 63 7.68 19.54 14.30
N ARG A 64 7.26 19.47 15.57
CA ARG A 64 7.51 20.52 16.57
C ARG A 64 9.01 20.73 16.78
N ILE A 65 9.74 19.65 17.08
CA ILE A 65 11.20 19.67 17.27
C ILE A 65 11.91 20.24 16.04
N THR A 66 11.50 19.82 14.84
CA THR A 66 12.08 20.29 13.57
C THR A 66 11.85 21.79 13.36
N ARG A 67 10.67 22.32 13.72
CA ARG A 67 10.40 23.77 13.65
C ARG A 67 11.21 24.57 14.66
N GLU A 68 11.43 24.01 15.84
CA GLU A 68 12.18 24.68 16.92
C GLU A 68 13.69 24.65 16.71
N HIS A 69 14.23 23.56 16.18
CA HIS A 69 15.67 23.31 16.13
C HIS A 69 16.26 23.20 14.72
N GLY A 70 15.44 23.24 13.68
CA GLY A 70 15.85 22.97 12.29
C GLY A 70 16.00 21.46 12.02
N LEU A 71 16.45 21.12 10.81
CA LEU A 71 16.70 19.72 10.45
C LEU A 71 18.08 19.28 10.93
N LEU A 72 18.18 18.07 11.46
CA LEU A 72 19.48 17.47 11.82
C LEU A 72 20.46 17.44 10.63
N SER A 73 19.94 17.31 9.41
CA SER A 73 20.72 17.27 8.17
C SER A 73 21.17 18.64 7.66
N ASP A 74 20.72 19.75 8.27
CA ASP A 74 21.09 21.09 7.81
C ASP A 74 22.60 21.33 7.89
N GLN A 75 23.29 20.70 8.84
CA GLN A 75 24.75 20.80 8.99
C GLN A 75 25.54 20.04 7.91
N TYR A 76 24.88 19.17 7.14
CA TYR A 76 25.51 18.32 6.12
C TYR A 76 25.04 18.65 4.71
N ARG A 77 24.15 19.65 4.53
CA ARG A 77 23.74 20.12 3.21
C ARG A 77 24.93 20.81 2.53
N THR A 78 25.59 20.07 1.64
CA THR A 78 26.51 20.63 0.64
C THR A 78 25.70 20.77 -0.65
N PHE A 79 25.64 21.98 -1.21
CA PHE A 79 24.94 22.31 -2.45
C PHE A 79 25.70 21.83 -3.68
#